data_AF-A0A2S2NYU3-F1
#
_entry.id   AF-A0A2S2NYU3-F1
#
_cell.length_a   1.000
_cell.length_b   1.000
_cell.length_c   1.000
_cell.angle_alpha   90.00
_cell.angle_beta   90.00
_cell.angle_gamma   90.00
#
_symmetry.space_group_name_H-M   'P 1'
#
loop_
_entity.id
_entity.type
_entity.pdbx_description
1 polymer ?
#
loop_
_entity_poly.entity_id
_entity_poly.type
_entity_poly.pdbx_seq_one_letter_code
_entity_poly.pdbx_strand_id
1 'polypeptide(L)'
;MNFNDGLFGGRNSLSELSGQFILDDNSLSNDDLIELQPASTSNNPTPLSEDEKNSIRNLLDGWNMAYLFQTCLDAYMDEDAFRYINSRQIEKLLQNYPLGVHIKFEHCIKQWQNTNTSNSNLPTPSFTSPTSSLLAGSSEPLLEFALDEVLKRSTHGSMIISYYETNKNLNETCRNLLVDLIIASLLEKKRPMSTTLANHISDLIVGTFSTEIKEIYFERSGLRKCPKGKLYAKYFNKLRSLKNHGLMSSQMSKVQKNNEPPSRNSRNTNVETIIEEDAEILIARLKHEELTWPDIEMIWAKTSGYRLNHLKSTNFSPSEIHKTWPQYMQPLGYKLIDIDFKRLYEKYSDLLSTYEKSYFK
;
A
#
# COMPACT_ATOMS: atom_id res chain seq x y z
N MET A 1 -6.83 -63.51 30.00
CA MET A 1 -8.22 -63.44 30.47
C MET A 1 -8.92 -62.44 29.56
N ASN A 2 -9.61 -62.87 28.50
CA ASN A 2 -11.00 -63.38 28.48
C ASN A 2 -11.96 -62.40 29.15
N PHE A 3 -13.12 -62.02 28.61
CA PHE A 3 -13.81 -62.23 27.33
C PHE A 3 -15.09 -61.37 27.42
N ASN A 4 -15.68 -61.02 26.26
CA ASN A 4 -17.14 -60.96 25.98
C ASN A 4 -18.02 -59.92 26.69
N ASP A 5 -19.17 -59.47 26.18
CA ASP A 5 -20.05 -59.74 25.01
C ASP A 5 -20.94 -58.47 24.88
N GLY A 6 -21.68 -58.15 23.81
CA GLY A 6 -22.20 -58.88 22.66
C GLY A 6 -22.81 -57.85 21.67
N LEU A 7 -22.79 -58.08 20.36
CA LEU A 7 -23.70 -58.93 19.57
C LEU A 7 -25.13 -58.39 19.45
N PHE A 8 -25.49 -57.95 18.23
CA PHE A 8 -26.67 -58.31 17.41
C PHE A 8 -26.72 -57.30 16.23
N GLY A 9 -26.82 -57.65 14.94
CA GLY A 9 -26.95 -58.93 14.26
C GLY A 9 -27.51 -58.70 12.83
N GLY A 10 -27.04 -59.50 11.85
CA GLY A 10 -27.69 -59.82 10.56
C GLY A 10 -27.50 -58.78 9.45
N ARG A 11 -26.68 -58.97 8.39
CA ARG A 11 -26.70 -59.95 7.28
C ARG A 11 -28.08 -60.11 6.63
N ASN A 12 -28.19 -59.76 5.35
CA ASN A 12 -28.33 -60.74 4.26
C ASN A 12 -28.02 -60.13 2.88
N SER A 13 -27.63 -61.02 1.98
CA SER A 13 -26.97 -60.81 0.70
C SER A 13 -27.86 -61.29 -0.45
N LEU A 14 -27.56 -60.78 -1.66
CA LEU A 14 -27.68 -61.41 -2.99
C LEU A 14 -29.07 -61.67 -3.61
N SER A 15 -29.29 -61.05 -4.77
CA SER A 15 -29.61 -61.68 -6.08
C SER A 15 -29.85 -60.57 -7.12
N GLU A 16 -28.96 -60.37 -8.10
CA GLU A 16 -29.11 -60.82 -9.49
C GLU A 16 -30.50 -60.56 -10.12
N LEU A 17 -30.53 -59.77 -11.21
CA LEU A 17 -31.13 -60.20 -12.47
C LEU A 17 -30.81 -59.24 -13.63
N SER A 18 -30.52 -59.88 -14.76
CA SER A 18 -30.14 -59.40 -16.08
C SER A 18 -31.31 -58.74 -16.83
N GLY A 19 -31.00 -57.89 -17.82
CA GLY A 19 -31.97 -57.35 -18.77
C GLY A 19 -31.34 -56.45 -19.82
N GLN A 20 -30.79 -57.05 -20.87
CA GLN A 20 -30.38 -56.39 -22.12
C GLN A 20 -31.42 -56.74 -23.20
N PHE A 21 -31.81 -55.79 -24.06
CA PHE A 21 -32.22 -55.97 -25.48
C PHE A 21 -32.57 -54.60 -26.12
N ILE A 22 -31.83 -54.19 -27.17
CA ILE A 22 -32.23 -54.02 -28.59
C ILE A 22 -33.00 -52.70 -28.87
N LEU A 23 -32.33 -51.69 -29.44
CA LEU A 23 -32.28 -51.30 -30.87
C LEU A 23 -33.67 -51.01 -31.47
N ASP A 24 -33.89 -49.77 -31.88
CA ASP A 24 -34.44 -49.51 -33.21
C ASP A 24 -33.94 -48.16 -33.74
N ASP A 25 -33.45 -48.25 -34.97
CA ASP A 25 -33.00 -47.21 -35.88
C ASP A 25 -34.25 -46.60 -36.56
N ASN A 26 -34.34 -45.27 -36.67
CA ASN A 26 -34.91 -44.69 -37.88
C ASN A 26 -34.57 -43.21 -38.07
N SER A 27 -34.08 -42.98 -39.27
CA SER A 27 -33.55 -41.80 -39.92
C SER A 27 -34.50 -40.61 -40.17
N LEU A 28 -33.87 -39.45 -40.35
CA LEU A 28 -34.09 -38.45 -41.42
C LEU A 28 -35.27 -37.44 -41.33
N SER A 29 -34.85 -36.21 -41.00
CA SER A 29 -35.01 -34.95 -41.75
C SER A 29 -36.34 -34.17 -41.82
N ASN A 30 -36.14 -32.87 -41.55
CA ASN A 30 -36.68 -31.67 -42.20
C ASN A 30 -37.91 -30.95 -41.64
N ASP A 31 -37.65 -29.64 -41.53
CA ASP A 31 -38.53 -28.48 -41.68
C ASP A 31 -39.31 -27.95 -40.47
N ASP A 32 -38.79 -26.81 -39.99
CA ASP A 32 -39.52 -25.57 -39.69
C ASP A 32 -40.96 -25.72 -39.18
N LEU A 33 -41.12 -25.56 -37.87
CA LEU A 33 -42.33 -24.96 -37.35
C LEU A 33 -42.02 -24.06 -36.14
N ILE A 34 -42.20 -22.76 -36.39
CA ILE A 34 -42.31 -21.70 -35.39
C ILE A 34 -43.51 -22.04 -34.49
N GLU A 35 -43.25 -22.38 -33.24
CA GLU A 35 -44.30 -22.47 -32.21
C GLU A 35 -43.94 -21.58 -31.02
N LEU A 36 -44.63 -20.45 -30.97
CA LEU A 36 -44.73 -19.56 -29.82
C LEU A 36 -45.65 -20.20 -28.78
N GLN A 37 -45.17 -20.40 -27.55
CA GLN A 37 -45.85 -20.26 -26.24
C GLN A 37 -45.12 -21.07 -25.15
N PRO A 38 -45.40 -20.86 -23.84
CA PRO A 38 -45.55 -19.63 -23.08
C PRO A 38 -44.55 -19.60 -21.89
N ALA A 39 -44.43 -18.44 -21.25
CA ALA A 39 -43.52 -18.18 -20.13
C ALA A 39 -43.77 -19.11 -18.92
N SER A 40 -42.96 -20.16 -18.82
CA SER A 40 -42.71 -20.88 -17.57
C SER A 40 -41.79 -20.03 -16.71
N THR A 41 -42.34 -19.33 -15.72
CA THR A 41 -41.59 -18.67 -14.65
C THR A 41 -40.98 -19.73 -13.74
N SER A 42 -39.91 -20.36 -14.23
CA SER A 42 -38.94 -21.06 -13.39
C SER A 42 -38.03 -19.97 -12.81
N ASN A 43 -38.24 -19.60 -11.55
CA ASN A 43 -37.41 -18.63 -10.82
C ASN A 43 -36.01 -19.17 -10.48
N ASN A 44 -35.49 -20.14 -11.23
CA ASN A 44 -34.12 -20.58 -11.07
C ASN A 44 -33.21 -19.68 -11.90
N PRO A 45 -32.17 -19.09 -11.31
CA PRO A 45 -31.21 -18.27 -12.06
C PRO A 45 -30.63 -19.11 -13.19
N THR A 46 -30.71 -18.57 -14.42
CA THR A 46 -30.10 -19.17 -15.60
C THR A 46 -28.61 -19.38 -15.32
N PRO A 47 -28.06 -20.58 -15.54
CA PRO A 47 -26.63 -20.82 -15.37
C PRO A 47 -25.83 -19.86 -16.26
N LEU A 48 -24.79 -19.24 -15.69
CA LEU A 48 -23.87 -18.37 -16.44
C LEU A 48 -23.33 -19.08 -17.68
N SER A 49 -23.31 -18.39 -18.82
CA SER A 49 -22.68 -18.85 -20.06
C SER A 49 -21.17 -19.08 -19.85
N GLU A 50 -20.56 -19.95 -20.65
CA GLU A 50 -19.10 -20.14 -20.62
C GLU A 50 -18.34 -18.84 -20.93
N ASP A 51 -18.90 -17.96 -21.75
CA ASP A 51 -18.31 -16.65 -22.05
C ASP A 51 -18.34 -15.73 -20.82
N GLU A 52 -19.44 -15.71 -20.08
CA GLU A 52 -19.58 -14.91 -18.84
C GLU A 52 -18.65 -15.44 -17.75
N LYS A 53 -18.53 -16.76 -17.61
CA LYS A 53 -17.57 -17.39 -16.71
C LYS A 53 -16.13 -16.99 -17.05
N ASN A 54 -15.77 -16.97 -18.33
CA ASN A 54 -14.44 -16.55 -18.78
C ASN A 54 -14.20 -15.06 -18.52
N SER A 55 -15.18 -14.19 -18.74
CA SER A 55 -15.08 -12.77 -18.40
C SER A 55 -14.85 -12.54 -16.91
N ILE A 56 -15.64 -13.20 -16.05
CA ILE A 56 -15.48 -13.10 -14.58
C ILE A 56 -14.10 -13.62 -14.16
N ARG A 57 -13.64 -14.72 -14.76
CA ARG A 57 -12.32 -15.29 -14.46
C ARG A 57 -11.19 -14.32 -14.81
N ASN A 58 -11.21 -13.75 -16.01
CA ASN A 58 -10.23 -12.74 -16.45
C ASN A 58 -10.26 -11.49 -15.58
N LEU A 59 -11.45 -11.06 -15.16
CA LEU A 59 -11.64 -9.93 -14.25
C LEU A 59 -10.97 -10.18 -12.89
N LEU A 60 -11.23 -11.34 -12.29
CA LEU A 60 -10.65 -11.74 -11.01
C LEU A 60 -9.14 -12.00 -11.09
N ASP A 61 -8.65 -12.55 -12.21
CA ASP A 61 -7.22 -12.72 -12.49
C ASP A 61 -6.51 -11.37 -12.55
N GLY A 62 -7.12 -10.38 -13.21
CA GLY A 62 -6.61 -9.00 -13.24
C GLY A 62 -6.51 -8.34 -11.85
N TRP A 63 -7.33 -8.78 -10.90
CA TRP A 63 -7.29 -8.32 -9.50
C TRP A 63 -6.39 -9.18 -8.59
N ASN A 64 -5.75 -10.23 -9.14
CA ASN A 64 -5.03 -11.24 -8.39
C ASN A 64 -5.90 -11.92 -7.31
N MET A 65 -7.17 -12.20 -7.65
CA MET A 65 -8.19 -12.82 -6.79
C MET A 65 -8.92 -13.98 -7.47
N ALA A 66 -8.25 -14.69 -8.38
CA ALA A 66 -8.74 -15.89 -9.05
C ALA A 66 -9.39 -16.93 -8.10
N TYR A 67 -8.88 -17.02 -6.87
CA TYR A 67 -9.37 -17.94 -5.84
C TYR A 67 -10.79 -17.65 -5.35
N LEU A 68 -11.37 -16.48 -5.69
CA LEU A 68 -12.76 -16.13 -5.41
C LEU A 68 -13.72 -16.56 -6.51
N PHE A 69 -13.21 -17.12 -7.62
CA PHE A 69 -14.01 -17.46 -8.79
C PHE A 69 -15.17 -18.41 -8.44
N GLN A 70 -14.89 -19.50 -7.72
CA GLN A 70 -15.94 -20.45 -7.33
C GLN A 70 -17.01 -19.80 -6.46
N THR A 71 -16.62 -18.95 -5.50
CA THR A 71 -17.57 -18.22 -4.64
C THR A 71 -18.46 -17.27 -5.43
N CYS A 72 -17.91 -16.62 -6.47
CA CYS A 72 -18.69 -15.75 -7.34
C CYS A 72 -19.66 -16.55 -8.20
N LEU A 73 -19.25 -17.72 -8.70
CA LEU A 73 -20.14 -18.63 -9.44
C LEU A 73 -21.26 -19.19 -8.57
N ASP A 74 -20.95 -19.66 -7.36
CA ASP A 74 -21.94 -20.20 -6.42
C ASP A 74 -23.00 -19.15 -6.02
N ALA A 75 -22.61 -17.87 -6.06
CA ALA A 75 -23.48 -16.74 -5.79
C ALA A 75 -24.14 -16.12 -7.04
N TYR A 76 -23.96 -16.73 -8.23
CA TYR A 76 -24.50 -16.25 -9.50
C TYR A 76 -24.12 -14.79 -9.80
N MET A 77 -22.86 -14.44 -9.56
CA MET A 77 -22.34 -13.10 -9.81
C MET A 77 -21.99 -12.94 -11.30
N ASP A 78 -22.80 -12.19 -12.05
CA ASP A 78 -22.50 -11.72 -13.42
C ASP A 78 -21.84 -10.32 -13.41
N GLU A 79 -21.43 -9.83 -14.59
CA GLU A 79 -20.82 -8.49 -14.73
C GLU A 79 -21.74 -7.38 -14.22
N ASP A 80 -23.05 -7.50 -14.43
CA ASP A 80 -24.03 -6.53 -13.94
C ASP A 80 -24.16 -6.56 -12.42
N ALA A 81 -24.14 -7.73 -11.80
CA ALA A 81 -24.10 -7.87 -10.34
C ALA A 81 -22.85 -7.19 -9.78
N PHE A 82 -21.67 -7.36 -10.40
CA PHE A 82 -20.47 -6.61 -10.02
C PHE A 82 -20.63 -5.10 -10.17
N ARG A 83 -21.42 -4.64 -11.14
CA ARG A 83 -21.69 -3.21 -11.36
C ARG A 83 -22.53 -2.58 -10.27
N TYR A 84 -23.47 -3.33 -9.69
CA TYR A 84 -24.42 -2.82 -8.69
C TYR A 84 -24.15 -3.27 -7.25
N ILE A 85 -23.22 -4.21 -7.03
CA ILE A 85 -22.94 -4.75 -5.71
C ILE A 85 -22.45 -3.67 -4.74
N ASN A 86 -23.03 -3.64 -3.55
CA ASN A 86 -22.69 -2.72 -2.47
C ASN A 86 -21.88 -3.40 -1.34
N SER A 87 -21.30 -2.60 -0.45
CA SER A 87 -20.46 -3.10 0.66
C SER A 87 -21.14 -4.18 1.51
N ARG A 88 -22.44 -4.05 1.78
CA ARG A 88 -23.19 -5.03 2.59
C ARG A 88 -23.39 -6.36 1.86
N GLN A 89 -23.53 -6.33 0.54
CA GLN A 89 -23.63 -7.54 -0.28
C GLN A 89 -22.28 -8.21 -0.44
N ILE A 90 -21.19 -7.44 -0.52
CA ILE A 90 -19.81 -7.98 -0.50
C ILE A 90 -19.54 -8.70 0.81
N GLU A 91 -19.95 -8.14 1.95
CA GLU A 91 -19.82 -8.81 3.26
C GLU A 91 -20.54 -10.15 3.31
N LYS A 92 -21.72 -10.25 2.69
CA LYS A 92 -22.46 -11.52 2.59
C LYS A 92 -21.81 -12.51 1.63
N LEU A 93 -21.39 -12.05 0.45
CA LEU A 93 -20.73 -12.87 -0.57
C LEU A 93 -19.45 -13.50 -0.04
N LEU A 94 -18.68 -12.75 0.75
CA LEU A 94 -17.37 -13.17 1.25
C LEU A 94 -17.41 -13.65 2.71
N GLN A 95 -18.57 -13.95 3.29
CA GLN A 95 -18.72 -14.26 4.73
C GLN A 95 -17.76 -15.33 5.29
N ASN A 96 -17.27 -16.25 4.44
CA ASN A 96 -16.35 -17.32 4.80
C ASN A 96 -14.85 -16.95 4.63
N TYR A 97 -14.57 -15.71 4.24
CA TYR A 97 -13.22 -15.22 3.97
C TYR A 97 -12.75 -14.23 5.05
N PRO A 98 -11.43 -14.12 5.29
CA PRO A 98 -10.89 -13.13 6.22
C PRO A 98 -11.22 -11.70 5.78
N LEU A 99 -11.41 -10.79 6.74
CA LEU A 99 -11.70 -9.36 6.48
C LEU A 99 -10.74 -8.70 5.48
N GLY A 100 -9.48 -9.13 5.43
CA GLY A 100 -8.51 -8.63 4.45
C GLY A 100 -8.91 -8.89 2.99
N VAL A 101 -9.62 -10.00 2.72
CA VAL A 101 -10.15 -10.33 1.39
C VAL A 101 -11.33 -9.40 1.06
N HIS A 102 -12.22 -9.14 2.02
CA HIS A 102 -13.34 -8.22 1.85
C HIS A 102 -12.86 -6.82 1.44
N ILE A 103 -11.88 -6.28 2.18
CA ILE A 103 -11.33 -4.94 1.93
C ILE A 103 -10.72 -4.87 0.52
N LYS A 104 -9.92 -5.86 0.14
CA LYS A 104 -9.27 -5.86 -1.18
C LYS A 104 -10.28 -6.00 -2.30
N PHE A 105 -11.22 -6.93 -2.19
CA PHE A 105 -12.25 -7.18 -3.19
C PHE A 105 -13.15 -5.96 -3.37
N GLU A 106 -13.60 -5.35 -2.27
CA GLU A 106 -14.37 -4.11 -2.31
C GLU A 106 -13.60 -2.95 -2.98
N HIS A 107 -12.29 -2.84 -2.71
CA HIS A 107 -11.46 -1.83 -3.36
C HIS A 107 -11.36 -2.05 -4.88
N CYS A 108 -11.14 -3.28 -5.31
CA CYS A 108 -11.07 -3.63 -6.73
C CYS A 108 -12.39 -3.38 -7.46
N ILE A 109 -13.53 -3.77 -6.87
CA ILE A 109 -14.86 -3.51 -7.42
C ILE A 109 -15.10 -2.01 -7.59
N LYS A 110 -14.81 -1.20 -6.57
CA LYS A 110 -15.02 0.26 -6.65
C LYS A 110 -14.16 0.92 -7.72
N GLN A 111 -12.91 0.47 -7.88
CA GLN A 111 -12.05 0.96 -8.97
C GLN A 111 -12.64 0.61 -10.34
N TRP A 112 -13.09 -0.63 -10.52
CA TRP A 112 -13.68 -1.10 -11.76
C TRP A 112 -15.03 -0.42 -12.09
N GLN A 113 -15.87 -0.16 -11.09
CA GLN A 113 -17.10 0.63 -11.26
C GLN A 113 -16.81 2.06 -11.73
N ASN A 114 -15.76 2.69 -11.18
CA ASN A 114 -15.36 4.05 -11.55
C ASN A 114 -14.80 4.13 -12.98
N THR A 115 -14.07 3.11 -13.45
CA THR A 115 -13.60 3.05 -14.84
C THR A 115 -14.75 2.86 -15.82
N ASN A 116 -15.80 2.13 -15.44
CA ASN A 116 -16.93 1.83 -16.33
C ASN A 116 -17.98 2.94 -16.37
N THR A 117 -18.10 3.73 -15.30
CA THR A 117 -19.07 4.85 -15.24
C THR A 117 -18.64 6.03 -16.13
N SER A 118 -17.36 6.16 -16.45
CA SER A 118 -16.85 7.21 -17.33
C SER A 118 -17.13 6.97 -18.82
N ASN A 119 -17.74 5.83 -19.19
CA ASN A 119 -17.82 5.35 -20.57
C ASN A 119 -19.25 5.15 -21.13
N SER A 120 -20.32 5.66 -20.51
CA SER A 120 -21.68 5.55 -21.10
C SER A 120 -22.25 6.90 -21.54
N ASN A 121 -22.14 7.22 -22.83
CA ASN A 121 -23.20 7.76 -23.72
C ASN A 121 -22.69 7.96 -25.18
N LEU A 122 -22.93 6.95 -26.04
CA LEU A 122 -23.22 6.90 -27.51
C LEU A 122 -22.34 7.60 -28.59
N PRO A 123 -22.40 7.18 -29.88
CA PRO A 123 -21.94 5.93 -30.52
C PRO A 123 -20.70 6.12 -31.44
N THR A 124 -20.07 5.00 -31.79
CA THR A 124 -18.88 4.80 -32.65
C THR A 124 -19.02 5.35 -34.08
N PRO A 125 -17.90 5.67 -34.78
CA PRO A 125 -17.34 4.63 -35.66
C PRO A 125 -15.79 4.50 -35.65
N SER A 126 -15.38 3.22 -35.65
CA SER A 126 -14.21 2.57 -36.25
C SER A 126 -12.85 3.27 -36.42
N PHE A 127 -11.84 2.57 -35.89
CA PHE A 127 -10.46 2.38 -36.38
C PHE A 127 -9.68 3.60 -36.88
N THR A 128 -8.64 3.98 -36.13
CA THR A 128 -7.22 3.89 -36.55
C THR A 128 -6.32 4.55 -35.48
N SER A 129 -5.22 3.89 -35.10
CA SER A 129 -4.02 4.60 -34.61
C SER A 129 -3.36 5.29 -35.81
N PRO A 130 -2.52 6.36 -35.68
CA PRO A 130 -1.85 6.86 -34.48
C PRO A 130 -1.81 8.41 -34.34
N THR A 131 -1.10 8.88 -33.31
CA THR A 131 -0.40 10.19 -33.24
C THR A 131 -1.14 11.39 -32.63
N SER A 132 -0.76 11.68 -31.39
CA SER A 132 -0.37 12.99 -30.83
C SER A 132 -1.17 14.25 -31.19
N SER A 133 -1.91 14.81 -30.22
CA SER A 133 -1.78 16.21 -29.77
C SER A 133 -2.74 16.57 -28.62
N LEU A 134 -2.18 16.72 -27.41
CA LEU A 134 -2.22 17.93 -26.54
C LEU A 134 -3.21 19.04 -26.99
N LEU A 135 -4.22 19.54 -26.24
CA LEU A 135 -4.31 20.19 -24.91
C LEU A 135 -5.80 20.57 -24.70
N ALA A 136 -6.41 20.89 -23.55
CA ALA A 136 -6.03 21.00 -22.14
C ALA A 136 -7.34 21.10 -21.32
N GLY A 137 -7.32 20.54 -20.11
CA GLY A 137 -8.40 20.66 -19.13
C GLY A 137 -7.86 20.39 -17.72
N SER A 138 -6.84 21.16 -17.31
CA SER A 138 -6.42 21.37 -15.91
C SER A 138 -6.19 20.11 -15.05
N SER A 139 -5.22 19.28 -15.45
CA SER A 139 -4.39 18.51 -14.52
C SER A 139 -2.96 19.05 -14.64
N GLU A 140 -2.30 19.37 -13.52
CA GLU A 140 -0.88 19.72 -13.57
C GLU A 140 -0.09 18.64 -14.34
N PRO A 141 0.74 19.02 -15.33
CA PRO A 141 1.51 18.07 -16.11
C PRO A 141 2.57 17.45 -15.20
N LEU A 142 2.46 16.14 -14.95
CA LEU A 142 3.57 15.36 -14.41
C LEU A 142 4.73 15.46 -15.40
N LEU A 143 5.69 16.33 -15.12
CA LEU A 143 6.93 16.46 -15.87
C LEU A 143 7.55 15.05 -16.02
N GLU A 144 7.58 14.49 -17.22
CA GLU A 144 8.05 13.13 -17.44
C GLU A 144 9.56 13.04 -17.11
N PHE A 145 9.98 11.99 -16.40
CA PHE A 145 11.39 11.81 -16.05
C PHE A 145 12.10 11.06 -17.18
N ALA A 146 12.96 11.72 -17.95
CA ALA A 146 13.73 11.08 -19.02
C ALA A 146 15.02 10.45 -18.47
N LEU A 147 15.02 9.11 -18.28
CA LEU A 147 16.19 8.36 -17.79
C LEU A 147 17.38 8.42 -18.77
N ASP A 148 17.10 8.34 -20.08
CA ASP A 148 18.12 8.37 -21.12
C ASP A 148 18.95 9.65 -21.11
N GLU A 149 18.29 10.80 -20.87
CA GLU A 149 18.95 12.09 -20.74
C GLU A 149 19.88 12.15 -19.53
N VAL A 150 19.46 11.54 -18.41
CA VAL A 150 20.29 11.47 -17.20
C VAL A 150 21.55 10.65 -17.45
N LEU A 151 21.42 9.54 -18.18
CA LEU A 151 22.54 8.66 -18.51
C LEU A 151 23.50 9.32 -19.52
N LYS A 152 22.98 9.89 -20.61
CA LYS A 152 23.80 10.51 -21.66
C LYS A 152 24.55 11.75 -21.19
N ARG A 153 24.04 12.45 -20.17
CA ARG A 153 24.64 13.68 -19.63
C ARG A 153 25.91 13.44 -18.80
N SER A 154 26.16 12.21 -18.34
CA SER A 154 27.30 11.90 -17.46
C SER A 154 28.21 10.84 -18.07
N THR A 155 29.53 11.04 -17.93
CA THR A 155 30.54 10.02 -18.27
C THR A 155 30.27 8.69 -17.58
N HIS A 156 29.84 8.72 -16.31
CA HIS A 156 29.45 7.53 -15.57
C HIS A 156 28.20 6.85 -16.16
N GLY A 157 27.24 7.62 -16.68
CA GLY A 157 26.06 7.08 -17.34
C GLY A 157 26.41 6.32 -18.62
N SER A 158 27.29 6.90 -19.45
CA SER A 158 27.83 6.20 -20.63
C SER A 158 28.58 4.91 -20.25
N MET A 159 29.39 4.95 -19.19
CA MET A 159 30.07 3.75 -18.69
C MET A 159 29.09 2.66 -18.24
N ILE A 160 27.98 3.03 -17.58
CA ILE A 160 26.92 2.07 -17.18
C ILE A 160 26.27 1.44 -18.41
N ILE A 161 25.96 2.25 -19.45
CA ILE A 161 25.38 1.75 -20.71
C ILE A 161 26.35 0.77 -21.38
N SER A 162 27.60 1.15 -21.61
CA SER A 162 28.60 0.28 -22.26
C SER A 162 28.87 -1.00 -21.46
N TYR A 163 28.88 -0.91 -20.12
CA TYR A 163 29.01 -2.09 -19.27
C TYR A 163 27.83 -3.04 -19.46
N TYR A 164 26.60 -2.53 -19.47
CA TYR A 164 25.41 -3.33 -19.70
C TYR A 164 25.37 -3.94 -21.10
N GLU A 165 25.75 -3.18 -22.14
CA GLU A 165 25.80 -3.67 -23.51
C GLU A 165 26.71 -4.90 -23.65
N THR A 166 27.81 -4.91 -22.90
CA THR A 166 28.81 -5.99 -22.89
C THR A 166 28.38 -7.17 -22.02
N ASN A 167 27.87 -6.92 -20.80
CA ASN A 167 27.64 -7.97 -19.79
C ASN A 167 26.18 -8.44 -19.69
N LYS A 168 25.25 -7.67 -20.29
CA LYS A 168 23.79 -7.84 -20.19
C LYS A 168 23.25 -7.91 -18.76
N ASN A 169 24.00 -7.39 -17.78
CA ASN A 169 23.61 -7.30 -16.37
C ASN A 169 24.35 -6.12 -15.74
N LEU A 170 23.74 -5.43 -14.77
CA LEU A 170 24.44 -4.42 -13.98
C LEU A 170 25.01 -5.04 -12.71
N ASN A 171 26.28 -4.79 -12.42
CA ASN A 171 26.82 -5.14 -11.10
C ASN A 171 26.38 -4.11 -10.04
N GLU A 172 26.60 -4.45 -8.77
CA GLU A 172 26.22 -3.61 -7.63
C GLU A 172 26.80 -2.18 -7.71
N THR A 173 28.03 -2.03 -8.19
CA THR A 173 28.68 -0.73 -8.39
C THR A 173 27.95 0.10 -9.45
N CYS A 174 27.63 -0.49 -10.60
CA CYS A 174 26.86 0.17 -11.66
C CYS A 174 25.47 0.58 -11.17
N ARG A 175 24.78 -0.30 -10.42
CA ARG A 175 23.47 0.02 -9.83
C ARG A 175 23.56 1.21 -8.87
N ASN A 176 24.59 1.27 -8.03
CA ASN A 176 24.77 2.35 -7.07
C ASN A 176 25.07 3.69 -7.75
N LEU A 177 25.91 3.68 -8.79
CA LEU A 177 26.21 4.84 -9.63
C LEU A 177 24.97 5.34 -10.38
N LEU A 178 24.18 4.42 -10.96
CA LEU A 178 22.92 4.73 -11.63
C LEU A 178 21.97 5.49 -10.70
N VAL A 179 21.76 4.95 -9.49
CA VAL A 179 20.89 5.58 -8.48
C VAL A 179 21.42 6.96 -8.08
N ASP A 180 22.74 7.13 -7.95
CA ASP A 180 23.34 8.43 -7.62
C ASP A 180 23.12 9.48 -8.71
N LEU A 181 23.24 9.09 -9.99
CA LEU A 181 22.99 9.96 -11.14
C LEU A 181 21.53 10.42 -11.19
N ILE A 182 20.60 9.48 -10.98
CA ILE A 182 19.16 9.77 -10.93
C ILE A 182 18.85 10.76 -9.81
N ILE A 183 19.32 10.48 -8.59
CA ILE A 183 19.07 11.36 -7.43
C ILE A 183 19.70 12.73 -7.65
N ALA A 184 20.92 12.80 -8.19
CA ALA A 184 21.58 14.06 -8.50
C ALA A 184 20.74 14.89 -9.49
N SER A 185 20.22 14.27 -10.54
CA SER A 185 19.34 14.95 -11.51
C SER A 185 18.04 15.47 -10.87
N LEU A 186 17.43 14.70 -9.97
CA LEU A 186 16.22 15.12 -9.26
C LEU A 186 16.47 16.31 -8.34
N LEU A 187 17.58 16.31 -7.60
CA LEU A 187 17.97 17.42 -6.73
C LEU A 187 18.31 18.68 -7.53
N GLU A 188 19.04 18.54 -8.62
CA GLU A 188 19.39 19.64 -9.53
C GLU A 188 18.12 20.30 -10.11
N LYS A 189 17.15 19.49 -10.54
CA LYS A 189 15.84 19.96 -11.04
C LYS A 189 14.89 20.41 -9.93
N LYS A 190 15.31 20.37 -8.66
CA LYS A 190 14.49 20.64 -7.46
C LYS A 190 13.17 19.85 -7.44
N ARG A 191 13.18 18.65 -8.01
CA ARG A 191 12.01 17.78 -8.08
C ARG A 191 11.99 16.85 -6.86
N PRO A 192 10.97 16.93 -5.99
CA PRO A 192 10.87 16.05 -4.84
C PRO A 192 10.60 14.59 -5.29
N MET A 193 11.25 13.64 -4.62
CA MET A 193 10.94 12.22 -4.84
C MET A 193 9.62 11.86 -4.17
N SER A 194 8.69 11.33 -4.95
CA SER A 194 7.44 10.72 -4.47
C SER A 194 7.47 9.19 -4.66
N THR A 195 6.56 8.46 -4.04
CA THR A 195 6.43 7.01 -4.27
C THR A 195 5.99 6.67 -5.69
N THR A 196 5.16 7.52 -6.30
CA THR A 196 4.72 7.35 -7.69
C THR A 196 5.89 7.58 -8.66
N LEU A 197 6.70 8.61 -8.40
CA LEU A 197 7.89 8.90 -9.17
C LEU A 197 8.95 7.81 -9.03
N ALA A 198 9.21 7.33 -7.81
CA ALA A 198 10.17 6.25 -7.58
C ALA A 198 9.73 4.94 -8.26
N ASN A 199 8.43 4.62 -8.24
CA ASN A 199 7.89 3.49 -8.98
C ASN A 199 8.10 3.65 -10.49
N HIS A 200 7.72 4.81 -11.03
CA HIS A 200 7.87 5.10 -12.46
C HIS A 200 9.32 5.07 -12.92
N ILE A 201 10.25 5.66 -12.15
CA ILE A 201 11.70 5.58 -12.44
C ILE A 201 12.17 4.12 -12.42
N SER A 202 11.65 3.30 -11.52
CA SER A 202 12.01 1.87 -11.47
C SER A 202 11.51 1.11 -12.70
N ASP A 203 10.31 1.43 -13.19
CA ASP A 203 9.77 0.90 -14.44
C ASP A 203 10.65 1.32 -15.63
N LEU A 204 11.12 2.58 -15.67
CA LEU A 204 12.05 3.05 -16.68
C LEU A 204 13.39 2.31 -16.63
N ILE A 205 13.94 2.07 -15.42
CA ILE A 205 15.19 1.32 -15.26
C ILE A 205 15.05 -0.09 -15.82
N VAL A 206 13.96 -0.79 -15.53
CA VAL A 206 13.70 -2.14 -16.07
C VAL A 206 13.47 -2.09 -17.59
N GLY A 207 12.83 -1.03 -18.09
CA GLY A 207 12.68 -0.79 -19.53
C GLY A 207 14.01 -0.58 -20.26
N THR A 208 14.94 0.17 -19.66
CA THR A 208 16.28 0.41 -20.22
C THR A 208 17.22 -0.79 -20.03
N PHE A 209 17.14 -1.45 -18.88
CA PHE A 209 17.99 -2.57 -18.47
C PHE A 209 17.12 -3.79 -18.16
N SER A 210 16.74 -4.53 -19.19
CA SER A 210 15.81 -5.66 -19.12
C SER A 210 16.14 -6.77 -18.12
N THR A 211 17.40 -6.92 -17.68
CA THR A 211 17.78 -7.91 -16.65
C THR A 211 17.70 -7.39 -15.22
N GLU A 212 17.33 -6.13 -15.03
CA GLU A 212 17.16 -5.54 -13.72
C GLU A 212 15.80 -5.88 -13.10
N ILE A 213 15.80 -5.96 -11.76
CA ILE A 213 14.61 -6.31 -10.97
C ILE A 213 14.08 -5.04 -10.32
N LYS A 214 12.81 -4.74 -10.53
CA LYS A 214 12.15 -3.50 -10.07
C LYS A 214 12.30 -3.29 -8.56
N GLU A 215 12.14 -4.35 -7.79
CA GLU A 215 12.18 -4.37 -6.32
C GLU A 215 13.52 -3.92 -5.74
N ILE A 216 14.62 -4.03 -6.51
CA ILE A 216 15.94 -3.51 -6.11
C ILE A 216 15.89 -1.98 -5.97
N TYR A 217 15.14 -1.33 -6.86
CA TYR A 217 15.08 0.13 -6.97
C TYR A 217 13.93 0.71 -6.17
N PHE A 218 12.77 0.07 -6.24
CA PHE A 218 11.59 0.49 -5.50
C PHE A 218 10.63 -0.68 -5.27
N GLU A 219 10.23 -0.88 -4.01
CA GLU A 219 9.16 -1.80 -3.63
C GLU A 219 8.24 -1.12 -2.60
N ARG A 220 6.93 -1.13 -2.87
CA ARG A 220 5.93 -0.71 -1.89
C ARG A 220 5.38 -1.92 -1.16
N SER A 221 5.99 -2.26 -0.03
CA SER A 221 5.64 -3.46 0.74
C SER A 221 4.38 -3.23 1.60
N GLY A 222 3.19 -3.44 1.04
CA GLY A 222 1.92 -3.53 1.78
C GLY A 222 1.46 -2.27 2.54
N LEU A 223 0.25 -2.36 3.11
CA LEU A 223 -0.57 -1.23 3.58
C LEU A 223 0.06 -0.28 4.62
N ARG A 224 1.19 -0.62 5.27
CA ARG A 224 1.82 0.21 6.33
C ARG A 224 3.35 0.09 6.49
N LYS A 225 4.12 -0.44 5.53
CA LYS A 225 5.60 -0.41 5.63
C LYS A 225 6.19 0.71 4.77
N CYS A 226 7.26 1.34 5.26
CA CYS A 226 7.97 2.37 4.50
C CYS A 226 8.42 1.83 3.14
N PRO A 227 8.39 2.65 2.07
CA PRO A 227 8.88 2.22 0.76
C PRO A 227 10.32 1.70 0.86
N LYS A 228 10.56 0.53 0.27
CA LYS A 228 11.87 -0.11 0.21
C LYS A 228 12.51 0.13 -1.15
N GLY A 229 13.80 -0.16 -1.24
CA GLY A 229 14.58 -0.02 -2.47
C GLY A 229 15.54 1.16 -2.45
N LYS A 230 16.53 1.11 -3.36
CA LYS A 230 17.66 2.03 -3.36
C LYS A 230 17.26 3.48 -3.66
N LEU A 231 16.30 3.72 -4.57
CA LEU A 231 15.95 5.07 -5.00
C LEU A 231 15.38 5.91 -3.85
N TYR A 232 14.34 5.38 -3.20
CA TYR A 232 13.62 6.12 -2.17
C TYR A 232 14.50 6.34 -0.93
N ALA A 233 15.13 5.30 -0.42
CA ALA A 233 15.99 5.41 0.76
C ALA A 233 17.19 6.34 0.51
N LYS A 234 17.91 6.17 -0.60
CA LYS A 234 19.11 6.95 -0.89
C LYS A 234 18.79 8.41 -1.19
N TYR A 235 17.64 8.71 -1.81
CA TYR A 235 17.18 10.08 -2.02
C TYR A 235 17.00 10.84 -0.71
N PHE A 236 16.21 10.28 0.23
CA PHE A 236 15.93 10.96 1.49
C PHE A 236 17.15 11.00 2.42
N ASN A 237 18.02 9.99 2.36
CA ASN A 237 19.31 10.02 3.07
C ASN A 237 20.22 11.13 2.54
N LYS A 238 20.31 11.29 1.21
CA LYS A 238 21.10 12.36 0.57
C LYS A 238 20.50 13.73 0.88
N LEU A 239 19.18 13.88 0.80
CA LEU A 239 18.48 15.11 1.16
C LEU A 239 18.71 15.49 2.63
N ARG A 240 18.66 14.51 3.55
CA ARG A 240 18.97 14.72 4.97
C ARG A 240 20.43 15.14 5.18
N SER A 241 21.37 14.46 4.52
CA SER A 241 22.79 14.82 4.57
C SER A 241 23.02 16.25 4.08
N LEU A 242 22.44 16.65 2.94
CA LEU A 242 22.57 18.00 2.41
C LEU A 242 21.98 19.07 3.34
N LYS A 243 20.84 18.78 3.98
CA LYS A 243 20.25 19.67 5.00
C LYS A 243 21.15 19.79 6.23
N ASN A 244 21.67 18.68 6.74
CA ASN A 244 22.55 18.65 7.91
C ASN A 244 23.86 19.42 7.68
N HIS A 245 24.34 19.49 6.44
CA HIS A 245 25.52 20.25 6.05
C HIS A 245 25.20 21.69 5.61
N GLY A 246 23.96 22.17 5.78
CA GLY A 246 23.57 23.54 5.45
C GLY A 246 23.53 23.84 3.94
N LEU A 247 23.60 22.82 3.08
CA LEU A 247 23.64 22.96 1.62
C LEU A 247 22.24 23.03 0.98
N MET A 248 21.16 22.91 1.77
CA MET A 248 19.77 23.05 1.31
C MET A 248 18.90 23.77 2.34
N SER A 249 18.20 24.84 1.90
CA SER A 249 17.23 25.59 2.71
C SER A 249 15.94 24.79 2.95
N SER A 250 15.38 24.87 4.15
CA SER A 250 14.14 24.19 4.57
C SER A 250 12.87 24.88 4.03
N GLN A 251 12.81 25.14 2.73
CA GLN A 251 11.69 25.86 2.09
C GLN A 251 10.68 24.96 1.36
N MET A 252 10.70 23.65 1.55
CA MET A 252 9.77 22.75 0.85
C MET A 252 9.08 21.77 1.80
N SER A 253 8.01 22.24 2.45
CA SER A 253 6.84 21.43 2.83
C SER A 253 5.76 22.30 3.52
N LYS A 254 4.98 23.04 2.74
CA LYS A 254 3.64 23.50 3.12
C LYS A 254 2.67 23.22 1.97
N VAL A 255 2.35 21.95 1.71
CA VAL A 255 1.13 21.56 1.00
C VAL A 255 0.62 20.24 1.58
N GLN A 256 -0.63 20.30 2.03
CA GLN A 256 -1.42 19.25 2.68
C GLN A 256 -1.64 18.03 1.75
N LYS A 257 -1.74 16.82 2.34
CA LYS A 257 -3.04 16.14 2.48
C LYS A 257 -2.93 14.83 3.25
N ASN A 258 -3.93 14.69 4.13
CA ASN A 258 -4.29 13.56 4.96
C ASN A 258 -4.58 12.29 4.13
N ASN A 259 -4.35 11.11 4.72
CA ASN A 259 -5.36 10.06 4.97
C ASN A 259 -4.68 8.77 5.46
N GLU A 260 -4.84 8.43 6.74
CA GLU A 260 -4.64 7.07 7.27
C GLU A 260 -5.70 6.75 8.35
N PRO A 261 -6.35 5.56 8.36
CA PRO A 261 -7.30 5.17 9.39
C PRO A 261 -6.74 4.01 10.28
N PRO A 262 -7.49 3.55 11.29
CA PRO A 262 -7.34 3.92 12.69
C PRO A 262 -6.56 2.87 13.50
N SER A 263 -5.69 3.30 14.41
CA SER A 263 -5.23 2.47 15.52
C SER A 263 -5.62 3.14 16.83
N ARG A 264 -6.29 2.39 17.69
CA ARG A 264 -6.81 2.84 18.98
C ARG A 264 -5.63 3.14 19.92
N ASN A 265 -5.75 4.29 20.59
CA ASN A 265 -4.95 4.77 21.72
C ASN A 265 -3.60 5.42 21.38
N SER A 266 -3.64 6.52 20.63
CA SER A 266 -2.89 7.73 21.00
C SER A 266 -3.61 8.92 20.37
N ARG A 267 -4.16 9.83 21.18
CA ARG A 267 -4.56 11.14 20.68
C ARG A 267 -3.27 11.87 20.31
N ASN A 268 -2.72 11.63 19.13
CA ASN A 268 -1.66 12.46 18.62
C ASN A 268 -2.27 13.80 18.24
N THR A 269 -2.35 14.71 19.21
CA THR A 269 -2.35 16.14 18.93
C THR A 269 -1.06 16.37 18.14
N ASN A 270 -1.18 16.52 16.82
CA ASN A 270 -0.11 17.04 15.97
C ASN A 270 0.10 18.50 16.34
N VAL A 271 0.70 18.74 17.52
CA VAL A 271 1.35 20.01 17.81
C VAL A 271 2.58 20.01 16.93
N GLU A 272 2.52 20.82 15.86
CA GLU A 272 3.67 21.15 15.03
C GLU A 272 4.68 21.84 15.96
N THR A 273 5.59 21.04 16.52
CA THR A 273 6.59 21.52 17.47
C THR A 273 7.57 22.40 16.71
N ILE A 274 7.36 23.71 16.81
CA ILE A 274 8.27 24.75 16.32
C ILE A 274 9.68 24.40 16.81
N ILE A 275 10.63 24.30 15.86
CA ILE A 275 12.05 24.10 16.17
C ILE A 275 12.57 25.46 16.66
N GLU A 276 13.08 25.48 17.88
CA GLU A 276 13.59 26.69 18.53
C GLU A 276 15.03 26.93 18.06
N GLU A 277 15.34 28.13 17.57
CA GLU A 277 16.63 28.47 16.92
C GLU A 277 17.87 28.25 17.82
N ASP A 278 17.68 28.18 19.13
CA ASP A 278 18.77 27.98 20.12
C ASP A 278 18.79 26.57 20.74
N ALA A 279 18.00 25.62 20.21
CA ALA A 279 17.81 24.32 20.84
C ALA A 279 19.13 23.54 20.97
N GLU A 280 19.97 23.54 19.94
CA GLU A 280 21.25 22.84 19.93
C GLU A 280 22.22 23.36 21.01
N ILE A 281 22.25 24.68 21.22
CA ILE A 281 23.08 25.32 22.26
C ILE A 281 22.57 24.90 23.64
N LEU A 282 21.26 24.98 23.88
CA LEU A 282 20.65 24.61 25.15
C LEU A 282 20.80 23.10 25.45
N ILE A 283 20.69 22.24 24.45
CA ILE A 283 20.95 20.79 24.59
C ILE A 283 22.43 20.52 24.88
N ALA A 284 23.37 21.27 24.29
CA ALA A 284 24.79 21.13 24.60
C ALA A 284 25.07 21.49 26.06
N ARG A 285 24.47 22.57 26.58
CA ARG A 285 24.56 22.94 28.00
C ARG A 285 24.03 21.83 28.91
N LEU A 286 22.89 21.25 28.54
CA LEU A 286 22.27 20.14 29.27
C LEU A 286 23.14 18.87 29.35
N LYS A 287 24.03 18.66 28.38
CA LYS A 287 24.92 17.48 28.30
C LYS A 287 26.28 17.69 28.97
N HIS A 288 26.75 18.94 29.05
CA HIS A 288 28.14 19.24 29.37
C HIS A 288 28.32 20.17 30.58
N GLU A 289 27.28 20.89 31.01
CA GLU A 289 27.31 21.76 32.20
C GLU A 289 26.67 21.06 33.41
N GLU A 290 27.21 21.34 34.60
CA GLU A 290 26.54 21.01 35.87
C GLU A 290 25.44 22.04 36.14
N LEU A 291 24.20 21.63 35.92
CA LEU A 291 23.04 22.50 36.01
C LEU A 291 22.25 22.25 37.30
N THR A 292 21.70 23.31 37.87
CA THR A 292 20.72 23.17 38.95
C THR A 292 19.40 22.66 38.38
N TRP A 293 18.56 22.06 39.23
CA TRP A 293 17.26 21.54 38.77
C TRP A 293 16.36 22.59 38.08
N PRO A 294 16.26 23.84 38.59
CA PRO A 294 15.54 24.91 37.87
C PRO A 294 16.09 25.20 36.46
N ASP A 295 17.42 25.15 36.29
CA ASP A 295 18.04 25.36 34.98
C ASP A 295 17.74 24.21 34.02
N ILE A 296 17.75 22.97 34.53
CA ILE A 296 17.35 21.78 33.79
C ILE A 296 15.89 21.93 33.34
N GLU A 297 14.95 22.25 34.23
CA GLU A 297 13.53 22.43 33.88
C GLU A 297 13.34 23.54 32.84
N MET A 298 14.02 24.67 32.98
CA MET A 298 13.96 25.78 32.03
C MET A 298 14.47 25.36 30.65
N ILE A 299 15.66 24.76 30.59
CA ILE A 299 16.25 24.25 29.34
C ILE A 299 15.33 23.17 28.76
N TRP A 300 14.75 22.34 29.61
CA TRP A 300 13.88 21.25 29.19
C TRP A 300 12.61 21.78 28.53
N ALA A 301 11.96 22.76 29.14
CA ALA A 301 10.76 23.40 28.63
C ALA A 301 10.99 24.08 27.28
N LYS A 302 12.10 24.82 27.13
CA LYS A 302 12.50 25.41 25.85
C LYS A 302 12.74 24.31 24.81
N THR A 303 13.66 23.40 25.06
CA THR A 303 14.04 22.39 24.05
C THR A 303 13.03 21.25 23.81
N SER A 304 11.84 21.28 24.42
CA SER A 304 10.82 20.22 24.30
C SER A 304 10.34 19.99 22.88
N GLY A 305 10.23 21.04 22.05
CA GLY A 305 9.88 20.87 20.64
C GLY A 305 10.91 20.07 19.86
N TYR A 306 12.19 20.42 20.02
CA TYR A 306 13.32 19.71 19.42
C TYR A 306 13.39 18.27 19.92
N ARG A 307 13.34 18.05 21.24
CA ARG A 307 13.45 16.70 21.83
C ARG A 307 12.30 15.80 21.43
N LEU A 308 11.06 16.27 21.47
CA LEU A 308 9.90 15.47 21.08
C LEU A 308 9.97 15.08 19.60
N ASN A 309 10.42 15.99 18.73
CA ASN A 309 10.64 15.68 17.33
C ASN A 309 11.80 14.68 17.15
N HIS A 310 12.89 14.85 17.91
CA HIS A 310 14.01 13.92 17.93
C HIS A 310 13.56 12.51 18.37
N LEU A 311 12.80 12.40 19.47
CA LEU A 311 12.24 11.13 19.96
C LEU A 311 11.24 10.48 18.99
N LYS A 312 10.46 11.28 18.24
CA LYS A 312 9.54 10.78 17.21
C LYS A 312 10.25 10.32 15.94
N SER A 313 11.33 11.01 15.56
CA SER A 313 12.07 10.76 14.33
C SER A 313 13.14 9.67 14.48
N THR A 314 13.53 9.37 15.71
CA THR A 314 14.44 8.29 16.07
C THR A 314 13.63 7.10 16.61
N ASN A 315 13.89 5.90 16.11
CA ASN A 315 13.26 4.69 16.65
C ASN A 315 14.03 4.20 17.88
N PHE A 316 14.21 5.05 18.89
CA PHE A 316 14.97 4.68 20.08
C PHE A 316 14.25 3.59 20.88
N SER A 317 15.02 2.60 21.31
CA SER A 317 14.64 1.73 22.42
C SER A 317 14.65 2.51 23.74
N PRO A 318 13.93 2.05 24.77
CA PRO A 318 13.93 2.69 26.10
C PRO A 318 15.35 2.92 26.66
N SER A 319 16.24 1.96 26.47
CA SER A 319 17.65 2.05 26.91
C SER A 319 18.42 3.15 26.17
N GLU A 320 18.14 3.39 24.90
CA GLU A 320 18.77 4.44 24.11
C GLU A 320 18.22 5.82 24.48
N ILE A 321 16.94 5.91 24.86
CA ILE A 321 16.36 7.14 25.41
C ILE A 321 17.10 7.53 26.69
N HIS A 322 17.31 6.59 27.61
CA HIS A 322 17.99 6.87 28.88
C HIS A 322 19.46 7.30 28.68
N LYS A 323 20.15 6.70 27.70
CA LYS A 323 21.52 7.11 27.35
C LYS A 323 21.57 8.49 26.71
N THR A 324 20.60 8.79 25.86
CA THR A 324 20.55 10.07 25.10
C THR A 324 20.10 11.23 25.99
N TRP A 325 19.19 10.94 26.93
CA TRP A 325 18.51 11.88 27.80
C TRP A 325 18.60 11.42 29.26
N PRO A 326 19.81 11.38 29.85
CA PRO A 326 20.03 10.87 31.20
C PRO A 326 19.30 11.68 32.28
N GLN A 327 18.86 12.90 31.98
CA GLN A 327 18.10 13.77 32.89
C GLN A 327 16.78 13.12 33.31
N TYR A 328 16.19 12.25 32.48
CA TYR A 328 15.01 11.46 32.86
C TYR A 328 15.26 10.52 34.04
N MET A 329 16.52 10.11 34.25
CA MET A 329 16.92 9.17 35.31
C MET A 329 17.27 9.89 36.62
N GLN A 330 17.21 11.23 36.66
CA GLN A 330 17.43 11.97 37.90
C GLN A 330 16.22 11.84 38.85
N PRO A 331 16.37 12.07 40.18
CA PRO A 331 15.29 11.94 41.14
C PRO A 331 14.00 12.73 40.81
N LEU A 332 14.13 13.86 40.10
CA LEU A 332 13.01 14.68 39.66
C LEU A 332 12.69 14.53 38.16
N GLY A 333 13.30 13.55 37.49
CA GLY A 333 13.17 13.31 36.04
C GLY A 333 11.73 13.07 35.57
N TYR A 334 10.83 12.62 36.44
CA TYR A 334 9.41 12.48 36.11
C TYR A 334 8.75 13.83 35.76
N LYS A 335 9.19 14.96 36.34
CA LYS A 335 8.66 16.29 36.00
C LYS A 335 8.98 16.69 34.56
N LEU A 336 10.08 16.17 34.02
CA LEU A 336 10.47 16.38 32.62
C LEU A 336 9.49 15.69 31.66
N ILE A 337 8.92 14.55 32.07
CA ILE A 337 7.86 13.86 31.36
C ILE A 337 6.58 14.72 31.38
N ASP A 338 6.25 15.34 32.52
CA ASP A 338 5.09 16.24 32.61
C ASP A 338 5.24 17.48 31.71
N ILE A 339 6.45 18.04 31.60
CA ILE A 339 6.73 19.16 30.68
C ILE A 339 6.44 18.74 29.22
N ASP A 340 6.95 17.59 28.81
CA ASP A 340 6.77 17.07 27.46
C ASP A 340 5.30 16.66 27.21
N PHE A 341 4.63 16.07 28.20
CA PHE A 341 3.21 15.74 28.15
C PHE A 341 2.35 17.00 27.98
N LYS A 342 2.59 18.04 28.78
CA LYS A 342 1.86 19.31 28.71
C LYS A 342 2.03 19.98 27.34
N ARG A 343 3.22 19.89 26.73
CA ARG A 343 3.45 20.41 25.37
C ARG A 343 2.71 19.62 24.29
N LEU A 344 2.56 18.31 24.44
CA LEU A 344 1.79 17.47 23.51
C LEU A 344 0.27 17.57 23.72
N TYR A 345 -0.15 17.91 24.93
CA TYR A 345 -1.51 17.82 25.41
C TYR A 345 -1.91 19.07 26.21
N GLU A 346 -1.92 20.22 25.56
CA GLU A 346 -2.18 21.54 26.17
C GLU A 346 -3.44 21.61 27.04
N LYS A 347 -4.41 20.74 26.79
CA LYS A 347 -5.68 20.65 27.52
C LYS A 347 -5.55 20.03 28.92
N TYR A 348 -4.45 19.38 29.24
CA TYR A 348 -4.27 18.61 30.48
C TYR A 348 -3.16 19.20 31.34
N SER A 349 -3.32 19.12 32.68
CA SER A 349 -2.39 19.76 33.62
C SER A 349 -1.07 19.00 33.75
N ASP A 350 -1.16 17.70 33.99
CA ASP A 350 -0.05 16.79 34.24
C ASP A 350 -0.51 15.35 33.93
N LEU A 351 0.44 14.46 33.67
CA LEU A 351 0.14 13.11 33.20
C LEU A 351 -0.59 12.29 34.27
N LEU A 352 -0.14 12.37 35.52
CA LEU A 352 -0.62 11.51 36.60
C LEU A 352 -2.05 11.84 37.01
N SER A 353 -2.37 13.11 37.23
CA SER A 353 -3.73 13.52 37.61
C SER A 353 -4.74 13.26 36.50
N THR A 354 -4.29 13.33 35.24
CA THR A 354 -5.11 12.98 34.07
C THR A 354 -5.38 11.49 34.00
N TYR A 355 -4.35 10.67 34.25
CA TYR A 355 -4.45 9.22 34.26
C TYR A 355 -5.42 8.74 35.34
N GLU A 356 -5.27 9.22 36.58
CA GLU A 356 -6.17 8.87 37.69
C GLU A 356 -7.64 9.20 37.36
N LYS A 357 -7.93 10.41 36.87
CA LYS A 357 -9.29 10.81 36.48
C LYS A 357 -9.89 9.97 35.35
N SER A 358 -9.06 9.35 34.52
CA SER A 358 -9.52 8.47 33.42
C SER A 358 -9.80 7.04 33.86
N TYR A 359 -9.22 6.60 34.98
CA TYR A 359 -9.39 5.26 35.53
C TYR A 359 -10.68 5.11 36.36
N PHE A 360 -11.15 6.21 36.94
CA PHE A 360 -12.39 6.27 37.72
C PHE A 360 -13.64 6.67 36.90
N LYS A 361 -13.57 6.58 35.57
CA LYS A 361 -14.70 6.72 34.64
C LYS A 361 -14.95 5.40 33.94
#